data_AF-A0AA43LXK7-F1
#
_entry.id   AF-A0AA43LXK7-F1
#
_cell.length_a   1.000
_cell.length_b   1.000
_cell.length_c   1.000
_cell.angle_alpha   90.00
_cell.angle_beta   90.00
_cell.angle_gamma   90.00
#
_symmetry.space_group_name_H-M   'P 1'
#
loop_
_entity.id
_entity.type
_entity.pdbx_description
1 polymer ?
#
loop_
_entity_poly.entity_id
_entity_poly.type
_entity_poly.pdbx_seq_one_letter_code
_entity_poly.pdbx_strand_id
1 'polypeptide(L)'
;MERAGTHSGHQDIKGAAVHEELLPGINVTDQVMTRIREMEPVRRRSGIRFAGKTAATSGMLVVTLLIAASAYAATEYIQIRNKAGEVKVQHFVNTETEEERLAKGISSFYKYEQKLMNFAKPGEQLVYFVRGEPISEGTGSKLQFTHKQQRITEYSAFLDLMKAKSSPFIFPETAGGYDFKYGEVQPLYPTKDVIDNDPVYQQALNELIGEAKKDKTRNLFMKVMPWTETGSLNAQYRKGGSFINLSAFMMNGGNMTVPQKPADKAEKIKVEGREVIYNYIDYQPKSFFYLTWYNEPKDAYIQLNSWGDRVLSKEQLLKVAGELIKGGL
;
A
#
# COMPACT_ATOMS: atom_id res chain seq x y z
N MET A 1 -32.63 -36.26 -21.89
CA MET A 1 -32.61 -35.02 -21.12
C MET A 1 -32.41 -35.41 -19.66
N GLU A 2 -31.18 -35.35 -19.17
CA GLU A 2 -30.84 -35.40 -17.74
C GLU A 2 -29.39 -34.93 -17.56
N ARG A 3 -29.16 -34.12 -16.52
CA ARG A 3 -27.96 -33.31 -16.29
C ARG A 3 -26.88 -34.14 -15.58
N ALA A 4 -25.65 -34.12 -16.11
CA ALA A 4 -24.46 -34.63 -15.41
C ALA A 4 -23.97 -33.60 -14.39
N GLY A 5 -23.86 -34.02 -13.13
CA GLY A 5 -23.41 -33.22 -12.00
C GLY A 5 -21.89 -33.11 -11.92
N THR A 6 -21.41 -31.94 -11.49
CA THR A 6 -20.01 -31.64 -11.18
C THR A 6 -19.65 -32.11 -9.77
N HIS A 7 -18.64 -32.97 -9.66
CA HIS A 7 -18.01 -33.37 -8.40
C HIS A 7 -17.18 -32.22 -7.81
N SER A 8 -17.40 -31.89 -6.54
CA SER A 8 -16.64 -30.89 -5.78
C SER A 8 -15.46 -31.55 -5.04
N GLY A 9 -14.24 -31.22 -5.45
CA GLY A 9 -12.98 -31.66 -4.79
C GLY A 9 -12.65 -30.85 -3.53
N HIS A 10 -13.47 -30.97 -2.48
CA HIS A 10 -13.25 -30.32 -1.18
C HIS A 10 -13.23 -31.29 0.00
N GLN A 11 -12.53 -32.40 -0.14
CA GLN A 11 -12.11 -33.23 0.99
C GLN A 11 -10.71 -33.75 0.69
N ASP A 12 -9.69 -33.16 1.33
CA ASP A 12 -8.44 -33.86 1.73
C ASP A 12 -7.32 -32.91 2.22
N ILE A 13 -7.64 -31.90 3.03
CA ILE A 13 -6.59 -31.17 3.76
C ILE A 13 -7.05 -30.83 5.18
N LYS A 14 -7.41 -31.87 5.94
CA LYS A 14 -7.54 -31.82 7.41
C LYS A 14 -6.45 -32.64 8.13
N GLY A 15 -5.34 -32.94 7.45
CA GLY A 15 -4.31 -33.89 7.93
C GLY A 15 -2.91 -33.33 8.21
N ALA A 16 -2.68 -32.02 8.13
CA ALA A 16 -1.32 -31.45 8.30
C ALA A 16 -1.22 -30.41 9.43
N ALA A 17 -2.07 -30.53 10.44
CA ALA A 17 -1.85 -29.84 11.71
C ALA A 17 -0.82 -30.64 12.52
N VAL A 18 0.32 -30.01 12.80
CA VAL A 18 1.13 -30.03 14.05
C VAL A 18 2.59 -29.76 13.67
N HIS A 19 3.09 -28.58 14.05
CA HIS A 19 4.20 -28.46 14.99
C HIS A 19 4.33 -27.00 15.43
N GLU A 20 4.04 -26.79 16.71
CA GLU A 20 4.17 -25.56 17.46
C GLU A 20 5.62 -25.52 17.99
N GLU A 21 6.54 -24.85 17.29
CA GLU A 21 7.88 -24.55 17.80
C GLU A 21 8.31 -23.10 17.49
N LEU A 22 8.13 -22.26 18.51
CA LEU A 22 9.07 -21.28 19.05
C LEU A 22 9.85 -20.38 18.04
N LEU A 23 9.29 -19.20 17.76
CA LEU A 23 10.09 -18.05 17.33
C LEU A 23 11.07 -17.64 18.44
N PRO A 24 12.36 -17.38 18.14
CA PRO A 24 13.32 -16.93 19.14
C PRO A 24 12.92 -15.56 19.67
N GLY A 25 12.72 -15.47 20.99
CA GLY A 25 12.44 -14.22 21.68
C GLY A 25 13.54 -13.20 21.39
N ILE A 26 13.15 -12.02 20.92
CA ILE A 26 14.07 -10.92 20.65
C ILE A 26 14.70 -10.49 22.00
N ASN A 27 15.98 -10.79 22.19
CA ASN A 27 16.72 -10.38 23.38
C ASN A 27 17.19 -8.92 23.22
N VAL A 28 16.32 -7.98 23.58
CA VAL A 28 16.62 -6.54 23.65
C VAL A 28 17.31 -6.13 24.97
N THR A 29 17.58 -7.08 25.87
CA THR A 29 18.12 -6.81 27.20
C THR A 29 19.44 -6.05 27.11
N ASP A 30 20.34 -6.46 26.21
CA ASP A 30 21.67 -5.84 26.12
C ASP A 30 21.62 -4.40 25.56
N GLN A 31 20.73 -4.12 24.60
CA GLN A 31 20.56 -2.77 24.05
C GLN A 31 19.90 -1.82 25.05
N VAL A 32 18.92 -2.31 25.81
CA VAL A 32 18.26 -1.53 26.85
C VAL A 32 19.21 -1.29 28.03
N MET A 33 19.96 -2.29 28.47
CA MET A 33 20.94 -2.16 29.55
C MET A 33 22.11 -1.25 29.16
N THR A 34 22.52 -1.24 27.90
CA THR A 34 23.53 -0.30 27.39
C THR A 34 23.03 1.14 27.46
N ARG A 35 21.78 1.38 27.05
CA ARG A 35 21.18 2.73 27.08
C ARG A 35 20.90 3.23 28.50
N ILE A 36 20.58 2.32 29.43
CA ILE A 36 20.44 2.65 30.86
C ILE A 36 21.80 3.02 31.47
N ARG A 37 22.88 2.30 31.11
CA ARG A 37 24.25 2.64 31.56
C ARG A 37 24.73 3.98 31.01
N GLU A 38 24.36 4.31 29.77
CA GLU A 38 24.66 5.61 29.16
C GLU A 38 23.82 6.77 29.73
N MET A 39 22.69 6.46 30.36
CA MET A 39 21.81 7.43 31.02
C MET A 39 22.05 7.57 32.54
N GLU A 40 23.00 6.84 33.13
CA GLU A 40 23.34 7.01 34.55
C GLU A 40 23.94 8.41 34.79
N PRO A 41 23.29 9.28 35.58
CA PRO A 41 23.87 10.57 35.93
C PRO A 41 25.08 10.36 36.83
N VAL A 42 26.18 11.04 36.52
CA VAL A 42 27.37 11.18 37.37
C VAL A 42 26.92 11.56 38.79
N ARG A 43 27.06 10.62 39.73
CA ARG A 43 26.68 10.78 41.14
C ARG A 43 27.47 11.93 41.80
N ARG A 44 26.82 13.07 42.03
CA ARG A 44 27.13 13.90 43.20
C ARG A 44 26.54 13.24 44.45
N ARG A 45 27.38 13.04 45.46
CA ARG A 45 27.01 12.49 46.77
C ARG A 45 25.96 13.38 47.44
N SER A 46 24.75 12.86 47.62
CA SER A 46 23.80 13.27 48.64
C SER A 46 22.97 12.04 49.01
N GLY A 47 23.05 11.65 50.27
CA GLY A 47 22.46 10.41 50.77
C GLY A 47 20.98 10.58 51.07
N ILE A 48 20.15 9.71 50.50
CA ILE A 48 18.82 9.40 51.02
C ILE A 48 18.67 7.88 51.00
N ARG A 49 18.56 7.29 52.19
CA ARG A 49 18.27 5.87 52.38
C ARG A 49 16.76 5.68 52.31
N PHE A 50 16.29 5.00 51.28
CA PHE A 50 15.00 4.29 51.33
C PHE A 50 15.28 2.80 51.15
N ALA A 51 15.14 2.06 52.25
CA ALA A 51 15.07 0.61 52.26
C ALA A 51 13.59 0.20 52.33
N GLY A 52 13.21 -0.81 51.55
CA GLY A 52 12.03 -1.63 51.85
C GLY A 52 11.07 -1.85 50.68
N LYS A 53 11.09 -3.08 50.16
CA LYS A 53 9.99 -3.90 49.60
C LYS A 53 9.01 -3.35 48.54
N THR A 54 8.92 -2.05 48.28
CA THR A 54 8.12 -1.45 47.19
C THR A 54 8.89 -1.27 45.89
N ALA A 55 10.22 -1.29 45.93
CA ALA A 55 11.05 -1.16 44.72
C ALA A 55 10.84 -2.31 43.71
N ALA A 56 10.51 -3.52 44.18
CA ALA A 56 10.27 -4.67 43.32
C ALA A 56 8.93 -4.60 42.59
N THR A 57 7.87 -4.12 43.26
CA THR A 57 6.54 -3.95 42.63
C THR A 57 6.51 -2.75 41.71
N SER A 58 7.19 -1.65 42.05
CA SER A 58 7.37 -0.51 41.14
C SER A 58 8.21 -0.87 39.92
N GLY A 59 9.28 -1.65 40.08
CA GLY A 59 10.09 -2.14 38.97
C GLY A 59 9.30 -3.07 38.03
N MET A 60 8.50 -3.99 38.58
CA MET A 60 7.67 -4.89 37.77
C MET A 60 6.52 -4.16 37.07
N LEU A 61 5.94 -3.12 37.68
CA LEU A 61 4.93 -2.28 37.04
C LEU A 61 5.52 -1.42 35.92
N VAL A 62 6.73 -0.86 36.12
CA VAL A 62 7.46 -0.10 35.09
C VAL A 62 7.91 -1.02 33.95
N VAL A 63 8.39 -2.24 34.23
CA VAL A 63 8.71 -3.22 33.19
C VAL A 63 7.45 -3.67 32.44
N THR A 64 6.34 -3.92 33.13
CA THR A 64 5.06 -4.27 32.47
C THR A 64 4.51 -3.10 31.65
N LEU A 65 4.59 -1.86 32.15
CA LEU A 65 4.22 -0.65 31.42
C LEU A 65 5.15 -0.38 30.24
N LEU A 66 6.46 -0.69 30.35
CA LEU A 66 7.42 -0.59 29.26
C LEU A 66 7.21 -1.70 28.22
N ILE A 67 6.83 -2.91 28.62
CA ILE A 67 6.47 -4.01 27.70
C ILE A 67 5.14 -3.69 26.99
N ALA A 68 4.14 -3.17 27.71
CA ALA A 68 2.87 -2.75 27.14
C ALA A 68 3.04 -1.52 26.23
N ALA A 69 3.83 -0.53 26.64
CA ALA A 69 4.14 0.65 25.83
C ALA A 69 5.05 0.32 24.64
N SER A 70 5.93 -0.68 24.71
CA SER A 70 6.77 -1.07 23.57
C SER A 70 6.00 -1.88 22.52
N ALA A 71 5.04 -2.71 22.93
CA ALA A 71 4.13 -3.38 22.00
C ALA A 71 3.10 -2.41 21.38
N TYR A 72 2.63 -1.41 22.14
CA TYR A 72 1.64 -0.42 21.68
C TYR A 72 2.27 0.78 20.94
N ALA A 73 3.51 1.19 21.27
CA ALA A 73 4.21 2.27 20.55
C ALA A 73 4.88 1.81 19.25
N ALA A 74 5.11 0.50 19.06
CA ALA A 74 5.71 -0.01 17.83
C ALA A 74 4.79 0.17 16.60
N THR A 75 3.47 0.19 16.78
CA THR A 75 2.49 0.41 15.70
C THR A 75 2.26 1.89 15.38
N GLU A 76 2.39 2.80 16.37
CA GLU A 76 2.14 4.24 16.17
C GLU A 76 3.28 5.01 15.45
N TYR A 77 4.47 4.42 15.23
CA TYR A 77 5.63 5.15 14.68
C TYR A 77 6.36 4.48 13.52
N ILE A 78 5.67 3.72 12.67
CA ILE A 78 6.28 3.17 11.45
C ILE A 78 6.28 4.22 10.34
N GLN A 79 7.38 4.96 10.27
CA GLN A 79 7.67 5.98 9.27
C GLN A 79 8.86 5.61 8.38
N ILE A 80 8.83 6.01 7.11
CA ILE A 80 10.04 6.11 6.28
C ILE A 80 10.31 7.59 6.03
N ARG A 81 11.54 8.03 6.25
CA ARG A 81 11.99 9.41 6.03
C ARG A 81 12.98 9.48 4.87
N ASN A 82 12.95 10.58 4.12
CA ASN A 82 13.99 10.86 3.12
C ASN A 82 15.30 11.34 3.78
N LYS A 83 16.35 11.56 2.98
CA LYS A 83 17.63 12.09 3.47
C LYS A 83 17.54 13.46 4.15
N ALA A 84 16.53 14.27 3.82
CA ALA A 84 16.27 15.54 4.49
C ALA A 84 15.55 15.39 5.85
N GLY A 85 15.14 14.18 6.22
CA GLY A 85 14.42 13.90 7.46
C GLY A 85 12.91 14.06 7.35
N GLU A 86 12.38 14.38 6.17
CA GLU A 86 10.94 14.53 5.91
C GLU A 86 10.26 13.15 5.89
N VAL A 87 9.09 13.05 6.51
CA VAL A 87 8.29 11.82 6.50
C VAL A 87 7.65 11.64 5.12
N LYS A 88 7.99 10.55 4.45
CA LYS A 88 7.47 10.21 3.12
C LYS A 88 6.44 9.08 3.17
N VAL A 89 6.58 8.17 4.13
CA VAL A 89 5.59 7.11 4.39
C VAL A 89 5.25 7.13 5.87
N GLN A 90 3.97 7.12 6.19
CA GLN A 90 3.44 7.10 7.55
C GLN A 90 2.40 5.98 7.67
N HIS A 91 2.63 5.03 8.57
CA HIS A 91 1.56 4.11 8.98
C HIS A 91 0.79 4.74 10.13
N PHE A 92 -0.53 4.51 10.15
CA PHE A 92 -1.39 4.94 11.24
C PHE A 92 -2.42 3.86 11.53
N VAL A 93 -2.79 3.71 12.80
CA VAL A 93 -3.88 2.81 13.17
C VAL A 93 -5.19 3.45 12.76
N ASN A 94 -5.91 2.81 11.85
CA ASN A 94 -7.26 3.21 11.51
C ASN A 94 -8.22 2.57 12.52
N THR A 95 -8.77 3.40 13.40
CA THR A 95 -9.76 2.99 14.40
C THR A 95 -11.20 3.19 13.92
N GLU A 96 -11.40 3.71 12.70
CA GLU A 96 -12.74 3.88 12.16
C GLU A 96 -13.42 2.52 12.01
N THR A 97 -14.63 2.45 12.54
CA THR A 97 -15.51 1.31 12.36
C THR A 97 -16.02 1.23 10.92
N GLU A 98 -16.42 0.03 10.49
CA GLU A 98 -17.03 -0.15 9.17
C GLU A 98 -18.33 0.67 9.03
N GLU A 99 -19.06 0.86 10.14
CA GLU A 99 -20.27 1.69 10.21
C GLU A 99 -19.97 3.17 9.99
N GLU A 100 -18.94 3.71 10.63
CA GLU A 100 -18.47 5.09 10.40
C GLU A 100 -17.97 5.29 8.96
N ARG A 101 -17.25 4.29 8.42
CA ARG A 101 -16.78 4.30 7.03
C ARG A 101 -17.95 4.31 6.05
N LEU A 102 -18.99 3.51 6.29
CA LEU A 102 -20.19 3.46 5.45
C LEU A 102 -21.06 4.71 5.59
N ALA A 103 -21.08 5.33 6.78
CA ALA A 103 -21.82 6.57 7.05
C ALA A 103 -21.25 7.78 6.29
N LYS A 104 -19.96 7.78 5.97
CA LYS A 104 -19.32 8.81 5.10
C LYS A 104 -19.78 8.73 3.62
N GLY A 105 -20.59 7.74 3.29
CA GLY A 105 -21.16 7.56 1.97
C GLY A 105 -20.26 6.75 1.04
N ILE A 106 -20.89 5.95 0.19
CA ILE A 106 -20.20 5.19 -0.86
C ILE A 106 -19.89 6.17 -2.00
N SER A 107 -18.62 6.26 -2.39
CA SER A 107 -18.19 7.07 -3.54
C SER A 107 -19.13 6.89 -4.73
N SER A 108 -19.54 8.02 -5.34
CA SER A 108 -20.39 8.04 -6.54
C SER A 108 -19.83 7.19 -7.69
N PHE A 109 -18.52 6.90 -7.67
CA PHE A 109 -17.87 5.94 -8.55
C PHE A 109 -18.60 4.59 -8.58
N TYR A 110 -18.88 3.97 -7.43
CA TYR A 110 -19.46 2.62 -7.37
C TYR A 110 -20.87 2.54 -7.99
N LYS A 111 -21.61 3.65 -7.98
CA LYS A 111 -22.94 3.75 -8.62
C LYS A 111 -22.85 3.75 -10.15
N TYR A 112 -21.74 4.22 -10.70
CA TYR A 112 -21.56 4.44 -12.14
C TYR A 112 -20.43 3.64 -12.78
N GLU A 113 -19.69 2.86 -11.99
CA GLU A 113 -18.49 2.11 -12.39
C GLU A 113 -18.74 1.29 -13.65
N GLN A 114 -19.79 0.46 -13.68
CA GLN A 114 -20.09 -0.37 -14.85
C GLN A 114 -20.31 0.47 -16.11
N LYS A 115 -20.98 1.62 -16.01
CA LYS A 115 -21.21 2.50 -17.17
C LYS A 115 -19.91 3.13 -17.66
N LEU A 116 -19.05 3.57 -16.73
CA LEU A 116 -17.74 4.12 -17.02
C LEU A 116 -16.84 3.06 -17.70
N MET A 117 -16.77 1.86 -17.12
CA MET A 117 -15.94 0.76 -17.63
C MET A 117 -16.46 0.19 -18.96
N ASN A 118 -17.76 0.26 -19.23
CA ASN A 118 -18.31 -0.12 -20.54
C ASN A 118 -18.04 0.92 -21.62
N PHE A 119 -17.93 2.20 -21.25
CA PHE A 119 -17.63 3.29 -22.17
C PHE A 119 -16.14 3.31 -22.59
N ALA A 120 -15.23 3.15 -21.63
CA ALA A 120 -13.80 3.18 -21.91
C ALA A 120 -13.31 1.93 -22.67
N LYS A 121 -12.33 2.12 -23.55
CA LYS A 121 -11.46 1.03 -24.02
C LYS A 121 -10.34 0.78 -23.01
N PRO A 122 -9.75 -0.44 -22.99
CA PRO A 122 -8.58 -0.71 -22.16
C PRO A 122 -7.47 0.32 -22.41
N GLY A 123 -6.92 0.90 -21.34
CA GLY A 123 -5.84 1.88 -21.36
C GLY A 123 -6.33 3.33 -21.43
N GLU A 124 -7.62 3.56 -21.65
CA GLU A 124 -8.19 4.91 -21.71
C GLU A 124 -8.49 5.45 -20.31
N GLN A 125 -8.17 6.73 -20.13
CA GLN A 125 -8.62 7.53 -19.02
C GLN A 125 -9.93 8.23 -19.41
N LEU A 126 -10.88 8.23 -18.49
CA LEU A 126 -12.09 9.02 -18.58
C LEU A 126 -12.05 10.15 -17.57
N VAL A 127 -12.63 11.27 -17.98
CA VAL A 127 -13.12 12.28 -17.05
C VAL A 127 -14.63 12.24 -17.03
N TYR A 128 -15.21 12.46 -15.85
CA TYR A 128 -16.65 12.45 -15.69
C TYR A 128 -17.13 13.47 -14.67
N PHE A 129 -18.39 13.86 -14.84
CA PHE A 129 -19.14 14.75 -13.98
C PHE A 129 -20.49 14.08 -13.69
N VAL A 130 -20.90 14.10 -12.42
CA VAL A 130 -22.21 13.63 -11.99
C VAL A 130 -23.02 14.78 -11.43
N ARG A 131 -24.19 15.03 -12.03
CA ARG A 131 -25.11 16.05 -11.57
C ARG A 131 -25.72 15.67 -10.23
N GLY A 132 -25.73 16.63 -9.30
CA GLY A 132 -26.40 16.50 -8.01
C GLY A 132 -25.63 15.69 -6.98
N GLU A 133 -24.45 15.15 -7.34
CA GLU A 133 -23.55 14.53 -6.40
C GLU A 133 -22.63 15.58 -5.76
N PRO A 134 -22.19 15.37 -4.51
CA PRO A 134 -21.23 16.25 -3.85
C PRO A 134 -19.88 16.26 -4.57
N ILE A 135 -19.05 17.24 -4.24
CA ILE A 135 -17.65 17.27 -4.67
C ILE A 135 -16.96 16.01 -4.13
N SER A 136 -16.19 15.33 -4.98
CA SER A 136 -15.44 14.13 -4.57
C SER A 136 -14.36 14.52 -3.56
N GLU A 137 -14.30 13.85 -2.43
CA GLU A 137 -13.21 14.02 -1.45
C GLU A 137 -11.85 13.67 -2.05
N GLY A 138 -11.81 12.70 -2.98
CA GLY A 138 -10.57 12.25 -3.60
C GLY A 138 -9.94 13.26 -4.55
N THR A 139 -10.74 14.02 -5.30
CA THR A 139 -10.21 15.04 -6.25
C THR A 139 -10.38 16.48 -5.74
N GLY A 140 -11.22 16.71 -4.72
CA GLY A 140 -11.63 18.05 -4.31
C GLY A 140 -12.31 18.85 -5.42
N SER A 141 -12.80 18.17 -6.48
CA SER A 141 -13.37 18.77 -7.67
C SER A 141 -14.65 18.06 -8.13
N LYS A 142 -15.46 18.78 -8.91
CA LYS A 142 -16.61 18.22 -9.63
C LYS A 142 -16.17 17.36 -10.81
N LEU A 143 -14.99 17.61 -11.35
CA LEU A 143 -14.37 16.75 -12.35
C LEU A 143 -13.73 15.56 -11.64
N GLN A 144 -14.15 14.37 -12.02
CA GLN A 144 -13.63 13.11 -11.49
C GLN A 144 -12.93 12.33 -12.60
N PHE A 145 -12.03 11.44 -12.21
CA PHE A 145 -11.18 10.68 -13.12
C PHE A 145 -11.35 9.20 -12.88
N THR A 146 -11.29 8.42 -13.94
CA THR A 146 -11.17 6.97 -13.84
C THR A 146 -10.38 6.43 -15.03
N HIS A 147 -9.94 5.19 -14.94
CA HIS A 147 -9.13 4.55 -15.97
C HIS A 147 -9.56 3.09 -16.10
N LYS A 148 -9.69 2.60 -17.33
CA LYS A 148 -9.92 1.19 -17.58
C LYS A 148 -8.60 0.47 -17.76
N GLN A 149 -8.29 -0.43 -16.86
CA GLN A 149 -7.04 -1.20 -16.89
C GLN A 149 -6.82 -1.92 -18.23
N GLN A 150 -5.57 -1.93 -18.68
CA GLN A 150 -5.10 -2.72 -19.80
C GLN A 150 -3.96 -3.61 -19.34
N ARG A 151 -4.17 -4.93 -19.42
CA ARG A 151 -3.12 -5.90 -19.14
C ARG A 151 -2.27 -6.11 -20.37
N ILE A 152 -0.99 -5.82 -20.24
CA ILE A 152 0.01 -6.02 -21.29
C ILE A 152 0.81 -7.26 -20.95
N THR A 153 0.65 -8.34 -21.72
CA THR A 153 1.27 -9.65 -21.44
C THR A 153 2.69 -9.76 -22.00
N GLU A 154 3.00 -9.01 -23.06
CA GLU A 154 4.32 -8.98 -23.67
C GLU A 154 5.20 -7.92 -22.98
N TYR A 155 6.36 -8.33 -22.47
CA TYR A 155 7.24 -7.43 -21.72
C TYR A 155 7.73 -6.25 -22.59
N SER A 156 8.06 -6.49 -23.86
CA SER A 156 8.49 -5.44 -24.80
C SER A 156 7.40 -4.37 -24.99
N ALA A 157 6.15 -4.77 -25.17
CA ALA A 157 5.03 -3.84 -25.29
C ALA A 157 4.77 -3.08 -23.98
N PHE A 158 4.96 -3.73 -22.82
CA PHE A 158 4.85 -3.09 -21.52
C PHE A 158 5.96 -2.04 -21.32
N LEU A 159 7.19 -2.38 -21.72
CA LEU A 159 8.33 -1.47 -21.70
C LEU A 159 8.09 -0.24 -22.60
N ASP A 160 7.57 -0.45 -23.80
CA ASP A 160 7.25 0.64 -24.72
C ASP A 160 6.13 1.53 -24.18
N LEU A 161 5.11 0.95 -23.53
CA LEU A 161 4.06 1.71 -22.86
C LEU A 161 4.61 2.55 -21.69
N MET A 162 5.47 1.97 -20.84
CA MET A 162 6.12 2.71 -19.74
C MET A 162 6.93 3.91 -20.26
N LYS A 163 7.68 3.72 -21.37
CA LYS A 163 8.43 4.82 -22.01
C LYS A 163 7.50 5.87 -22.60
N ALA A 164 6.46 5.46 -23.31
CA ALA A 164 5.48 6.35 -23.95
C ALA A 164 4.66 7.16 -22.93
N LYS A 165 4.50 6.65 -21.70
CA LYS A 165 3.77 7.28 -20.59
C LYS A 165 4.69 7.87 -19.52
N SER A 166 5.92 8.20 -19.89
CA SER A 166 6.89 8.92 -19.06
C SER A 166 7.07 8.32 -17.66
N SER A 167 7.08 6.98 -17.55
CA SER A 167 7.30 6.33 -16.26
C SER A 167 8.71 6.63 -15.73
N PRO A 168 8.87 7.01 -14.44
CA PRO A 168 10.17 7.37 -13.87
C PRO A 168 11.11 6.17 -13.64
N PHE A 169 10.58 4.94 -13.61
CA PHE A 169 11.38 3.71 -13.60
C PHE A 169 10.77 2.63 -14.48
N ILE A 170 11.58 1.61 -14.74
CA ILE A 170 11.25 0.44 -15.55
C ILE A 170 11.26 -0.78 -14.63
N PHE A 171 10.16 -1.53 -14.63
CA PHE A 171 10.14 -2.83 -13.98
C PHE A 171 10.91 -3.86 -14.81
N PRO A 172 11.67 -4.77 -14.17
CA PRO A 172 12.50 -5.74 -14.88
C PRO A 172 11.63 -6.80 -15.56
N GLU A 173 12.19 -7.49 -16.56
CA GLU A 173 11.53 -8.64 -17.21
C GLU A 173 11.41 -9.85 -16.26
N THR A 174 12.36 -9.97 -15.34
CA THR A 174 12.34 -10.99 -14.30
C THR A 174 12.55 -10.37 -12.93
N ALA A 175 11.92 -10.94 -11.90
CA ALA A 175 12.05 -10.49 -10.52
C ALA A 175 12.18 -11.71 -9.60
N GLY A 176 13.31 -11.89 -8.92
CA GLY A 176 13.50 -13.07 -8.06
C GLY A 176 13.52 -14.41 -8.81
N GLY A 177 13.85 -14.37 -10.11
CA GLY A 177 13.70 -15.53 -11.02
C GLY A 177 12.24 -15.93 -11.28
N TYR A 178 11.30 -15.00 -11.12
CA TYR A 178 9.93 -15.08 -11.65
C TYR A 178 9.87 -14.35 -12.98
N ASP A 179 9.18 -14.93 -13.96
CA ASP A 179 9.05 -14.37 -15.30
C ASP A 179 7.87 -13.41 -15.37
N PHE A 180 8.01 -12.31 -16.12
CA PHE A 180 6.93 -11.39 -16.37
C PHE A 180 5.71 -12.11 -16.95
N LYS A 181 4.53 -11.85 -16.37
CA LYS A 181 3.26 -12.41 -16.83
C LYS A 181 2.37 -11.36 -17.47
N TYR A 182 2.22 -10.21 -16.81
CA TYR A 182 1.63 -9.02 -17.40
C TYR A 182 1.94 -7.79 -16.55
N GLY A 183 1.78 -6.62 -17.16
CA GLY A 183 1.92 -5.32 -16.51
C GLY A 183 0.76 -4.39 -16.85
N GLU A 184 0.58 -3.39 -16.01
CA GLU A 184 -0.42 -2.34 -16.13
C GLU A 184 0.24 -0.99 -15.83
N VAL A 185 -0.05 0.01 -16.66
CA VAL A 185 0.36 1.41 -16.43
C VAL A 185 -0.91 2.21 -16.20
N GLN A 186 -0.96 2.98 -15.13
CA GLN A 186 -2.11 3.81 -14.79
C GLN A 186 -1.74 5.30 -14.87
N PRO A 187 -2.65 6.16 -15.32
CA PRO A 187 -2.43 7.60 -15.38
C PRO A 187 -2.19 8.21 -14.01
N LEU A 188 -1.38 9.26 -13.99
CA LEU A 188 -1.35 10.19 -12.87
C LEU A 188 -2.64 11.00 -12.86
N TYR A 189 -3.36 10.98 -11.74
CA TYR A 189 -4.50 11.85 -11.55
C TYR A 189 -4.05 13.22 -11.02
N PRO A 190 -4.57 14.32 -11.61
CA PRO A 190 -4.18 15.66 -11.20
C PRO A 190 -4.71 15.98 -9.81
N THR A 191 -3.97 16.81 -9.08
CA THR A 191 -4.45 17.40 -7.82
C THR A 191 -5.55 18.42 -8.09
N LYS A 192 -6.30 18.81 -7.05
CA LYS A 192 -7.29 19.89 -7.13
C LYS A 192 -6.71 21.15 -7.77
N ASP A 193 -5.53 21.58 -7.32
CA ASP A 193 -4.91 22.81 -7.81
C ASP A 193 -4.59 22.72 -9.30
N VAL A 194 -4.14 21.56 -9.77
CA VAL A 194 -3.93 21.33 -11.21
C VAL A 194 -5.26 21.34 -11.96
N ILE A 195 -6.29 20.66 -11.45
CA ILE A 195 -7.63 20.65 -12.07
C ILE A 195 -8.18 22.08 -12.21
N ASP A 196 -8.03 22.89 -11.17
CA ASP A 196 -8.62 24.22 -11.08
C ASP A 196 -7.88 25.27 -11.93
N ASN A 197 -6.59 25.06 -12.22
CA ASN A 197 -5.75 26.03 -12.94
C ASN A 197 -5.36 25.60 -14.37
N ASP A 198 -5.44 24.32 -14.73
CA ASP A 198 -5.12 23.85 -16.08
C ASP A 198 -6.30 24.06 -17.05
N PRO A 199 -6.09 24.79 -18.17
CA PRO A 199 -7.14 25.01 -19.16
C PRO A 199 -7.79 23.74 -19.72
N VAL A 200 -7.04 22.64 -19.85
CA VAL A 200 -7.54 21.37 -20.40
C VAL A 200 -8.60 20.75 -19.48
N TYR A 201 -8.35 20.74 -18.16
CA TYR A 201 -9.31 20.21 -17.20
C TYR A 201 -10.51 21.15 -17.03
N GLN A 202 -10.28 22.47 -16.99
CA GLN A 202 -11.37 23.46 -16.93
C GLN A 202 -12.29 23.38 -18.16
N GLN A 203 -11.72 23.24 -19.36
CA GLN A 203 -12.49 23.04 -20.58
C GLN A 203 -13.32 21.76 -20.51
N ALA A 204 -12.72 20.63 -20.13
CA ALA A 204 -13.44 19.38 -20.01
C ALA A 204 -14.60 19.46 -19.00
N LEU A 205 -14.39 20.08 -17.85
CA LEU A 205 -15.45 20.29 -16.87
C LEU A 205 -16.58 21.17 -17.43
N ASN A 206 -16.24 22.28 -18.09
CA ASN A 206 -17.21 23.19 -18.69
C ASN A 206 -18.05 22.53 -19.79
N GLU A 207 -17.43 21.69 -20.62
CA GLU A 207 -18.13 20.89 -21.64
C GLU A 207 -19.15 19.94 -21.00
N LEU A 208 -18.73 19.14 -20.01
CA LEU A 208 -19.60 18.18 -19.33
C LEU A 208 -20.74 18.86 -18.56
N ILE A 209 -20.48 20.02 -17.93
CA ILE A 209 -21.53 20.84 -17.31
C ILE A 209 -22.47 21.42 -18.38
N GLY A 210 -21.94 21.85 -19.52
CA GLY A 210 -22.72 22.33 -20.65
C GLY A 210 -23.68 21.26 -21.18
N GLU A 211 -23.20 20.03 -21.36
CA GLU A 211 -24.05 18.87 -21.69
C GLU A 211 -25.11 18.64 -20.62
N ALA A 212 -24.74 18.70 -19.34
CA ALA A 212 -25.67 18.53 -18.24
C ALA A 212 -26.74 19.62 -18.16
N LYS A 213 -26.46 20.83 -18.64
CA LYS A 213 -27.47 21.89 -18.73
C LYS A 213 -28.51 21.57 -19.81
N LYS A 214 -28.11 20.93 -20.91
CA LYS A 214 -28.96 20.60 -22.06
C LYS A 214 -29.77 19.32 -21.86
N ASP A 215 -29.14 18.28 -21.34
CA ASP A 215 -29.76 16.96 -21.17
C ASP A 215 -30.28 16.76 -19.74
N LYS A 216 -31.60 16.80 -19.55
CA LYS A 216 -32.23 16.61 -18.24
C LYS A 216 -32.50 15.15 -17.87
N THR A 217 -32.25 14.21 -18.78
CA THR A 217 -32.67 12.80 -18.65
C THR A 217 -31.62 11.91 -17.97
N ARG A 218 -30.34 12.32 -17.99
CA ARG A 218 -29.24 11.60 -17.36
C ARG A 218 -28.47 12.48 -16.37
N ASN A 219 -27.83 11.81 -15.41
CA ASN A 219 -27.01 12.47 -14.38
C ASN A 219 -25.50 12.32 -14.62
N LEU A 220 -25.07 11.37 -15.44
CA LEU A 220 -23.66 11.07 -15.70
C LEU A 220 -23.24 11.58 -17.08
N PHE A 221 -22.16 12.36 -17.10
CA PHE A 221 -21.54 12.94 -18.27
C PHE A 221 -20.06 12.57 -18.25
N MET A 222 -19.54 12.04 -19.35
CA MET A 222 -18.18 11.50 -19.40
C MET A 222 -17.57 11.70 -20.78
N LYS A 223 -16.24 11.78 -20.84
CA LYS A 223 -15.47 11.77 -22.09
C LYS A 223 -14.11 11.13 -21.88
N VAL A 224 -13.54 10.62 -22.97
CA VAL A 224 -12.14 10.15 -22.99
C VAL A 224 -11.21 11.36 -22.89
N MET A 225 -10.16 11.22 -22.09
CA MET A 225 -9.11 12.22 -21.95
C MET A 225 -7.73 11.58 -22.19
N PRO A 226 -6.89 12.17 -23.06
CA PRO A 226 -5.52 11.71 -23.23
C PRO A 226 -4.71 11.87 -21.94
N TRP A 227 -3.72 11.01 -21.75
CA TRP A 227 -2.82 11.07 -20.61
C TRP A 227 -1.40 10.65 -21.00
N THR A 228 -0.42 11.25 -20.35
CA THR A 228 1.00 11.15 -20.73
C THR A 228 1.92 10.78 -19.56
N GLU A 229 1.43 10.88 -18.33
CA GLU A 229 2.21 10.66 -17.12
C GLU A 229 1.68 9.45 -16.34
N THR A 230 2.62 8.64 -15.86
CA THR A 230 2.32 7.45 -15.08
C THR A 230 2.14 7.83 -13.61
N GLY A 231 0.99 7.47 -13.03
CA GLY A 231 0.71 7.62 -11.60
C GLY A 231 0.99 6.34 -10.81
N SER A 232 0.77 5.18 -11.43
CA SER A 232 1.17 3.91 -10.84
C SER A 232 1.53 2.87 -11.89
N LEU A 233 2.40 1.94 -11.47
CA LEU A 233 2.77 0.75 -12.21
C LEU A 233 2.40 -0.49 -11.40
N ASN A 234 1.96 -1.52 -12.12
CA ASN A 234 1.77 -2.85 -11.57
C ASN A 234 2.39 -3.87 -12.53
N ALA A 235 3.12 -4.84 -12.01
CA ALA A 235 3.55 -6.01 -12.76
C ALA A 235 3.37 -7.28 -11.94
N GLN A 236 2.78 -8.29 -12.58
CA GLN A 236 2.68 -9.63 -12.06
C GLN A 236 3.74 -10.50 -12.70
N TYR A 237 4.45 -11.26 -11.88
CA TYR A 237 5.42 -12.26 -12.31
C TYR A 237 5.00 -13.64 -11.82
N ARG A 238 5.44 -14.68 -12.54
CA ARG A 238 5.07 -16.07 -12.26
C ARG A 238 6.29 -16.98 -12.26
N LYS A 239 6.28 -17.97 -11.35
CA LYS A 239 7.18 -19.11 -11.34
C LYS A 239 6.41 -20.36 -10.95
N GLY A 240 6.11 -21.23 -11.93
CA GLY A 240 5.17 -22.33 -11.71
C GLY A 240 3.78 -21.82 -11.27
N GLY A 241 3.24 -22.36 -10.17
CA GLY A 241 1.98 -21.93 -9.55
C GLY A 241 2.09 -20.73 -8.58
N SER A 242 3.30 -20.18 -8.40
CA SER A 242 3.54 -19.03 -7.52
C SER A 242 3.57 -17.72 -8.29
N PHE A 243 3.06 -16.67 -7.65
CA PHE A 243 3.00 -15.32 -8.18
C PHE A 243 3.64 -14.32 -7.23
N ILE A 244 4.30 -13.32 -7.81
CA ILE A 244 4.65 -12.09 -7.10
C ILE A 244 4.04 -10.92 -7.86
N ASN A 245 3.75 -9.85 -7.14
CA ASN A 245 3.28 -8.61 -7.70
C ASN A 245 4.07 -7.46 -7.15
N LEU A 246 4.56 -6.67 -8.08
CA LEU A 246 5.30 -5.46 -7.83
C LEU A 246 4.40 -4.30 -8.22
N SER A 247 4.15 -3.40 -7.27
CA SER A 247 3.40 -2.17 -7.50
C SER A 247 4.22 -0.99 -7.09
N ALA A 248 4.04 0.11 -7.80
CA ALA A 248 4.75 1.33 -7.50
C ALA A 248 3.85 2.53 -7.76
N PHE A 249 3.81 3.43 -6.79
CA PHE A 249 2.94 4.60 -6.76
C PHE A 249 3.82 5.83 -6.77
N MET A 250 3.68 6.67 -7.80
CA MET A 250 4.44 7.91 -7.91
C MET A 250 3.90 8.89 -6.89
N MET A 251 4.78 9.46 -6.07
CA MET A 251 4.37 10.36 -5.00
C MET A 251 4.40 11.83 -5.44
N ASN A 252 5.22 12.19 -6.42
CA ASN A 252 5.30 13.52 -7.03
C ASN A 252 5.39 14.66 -5.98
N GLY A 253 6.29 14.51 -5.02
CA GLY A 253 6.50 15.38 -3.88
C GLY A 253 5.57 15.12 -2.69
N GLY A 254 4.46 14.41 -2.91
CA GLY A 254 3.49 14.03 -1.89
C GLY A 254 3.97 12.95 -0.92
N ASN A 255 3.13 12.60 0.05
CA ASN A 255 3.44 11.61 1.09
C ASN A 255 2.42 10.46 1.05
N MET A 256 2.85 9.27 1.44
CA MET A 256 2.01 8.08 1.53
C MET A 256 1.55 7.85 2.97
N THR A 257 0.24 7.70 3.16
CA THR A 257 -0.36 7.26 4.43
C THR A 257 -0.92 5.87 4.29
N VAL A 258 -0.51 4.95 5.16
CA VAL A 258 -0.91 3.54 5.12
C VAL A 258 -1.76 3.22 6.35
N PRO A 259 -3.08 3.06 6.21
CA PRO A 259 -3.93 2.67 7.32
C PRO A 259 -3.65 1.21 7.71
N GLN A 260 -3.59 0.96 9.01
CA GLN A 260 -3.46 -0.38 9.59
C GLN A 260 -4.62 -0.67 10.53
N LYS A 261 -5.14 -1.89 10.49
CA LYS A 261 -6.10 -2.35 11.50
C LYS A 261 -5.38 -2.63 12.81
N PRO A 262 -6.06 -2.60 13.96
CA PRO A 262 -5.44 -2.94 15.25
C PRO A 262 -4.78 -4.33 15.30
N ALA A 263 -5.27 -5.28 14.51
CA ALA A 263 -4.72 -6.63 14.43
C ALA A 263 -3.55 -6.77 13.43
N ASP A 264 -3.35 -5.78 12.56
CA ASP A 264 -2.25 -5.78 11.61
C ASP A 264 -0.93 -5.55 12.35
N LYS A 265 0.14 -6.14 11.84
CA LYS A 265 1.48 -5.99 12.40
C LYS A 265 2.39 -5.42 11.33
N ALA A 266 3.25 -4.49 11.69
CA ALA A 266 4.32 -4.09 10.81
C ALA A 266 5.64 -3.91 11.55
N GLU A 267 6.71 -4.10 10.80
CA GLU A 267 8.07 -4.06 11.29
C GLU A 267 8.93 -3.32 10.27
N LYS A 268 9.71 -2.34 10.73
CA LYS A 268 10.72 -1.68 9.91
C LYS A 268 12.03 -2.46 9.98
N ILE A 269 12.54 -2.84 8.82
CA ILE A 269 13.76 -3.63 8.65
C ILE A 269 14.66 -2.97 7.61
N LYS A 270 15.94 -3.37 7.57
CA LYS A 270 16.89 -2.92 6.54
C LYS A 270 17.14 -4.02 5.53
N VAL A 271 17.02 -3.69 4.25
CA VAL A 271 17.35 -4.57 3.13
C VAL A 271 18.23 -3.78 2.17
N GLU A 272 19.44 -4.25 1.91
CA GLU A 272 20.41 -3.57 1.02
C GLU A 272 20.61 -2.07 1.38
N GLY A 273 20.65 -1.78 2.67
CA GLY A 273 20.81 -0.41 3.19
C GLY A 273 19.54 0.47 3.14
N ARG A 274 18.44 -0.01 2.55
CA ARG A 274 17.16 0.71 2.47
C ARG A 274 16.21 0.29 3.59
N GLU A 275 15.46 1.26 4.12
CA GLU A 275 14.34 0.98 5.02
C GLU A 275 13.20 0.31 4.24
N VAL A 276 12.83 -0.89 4.68
CA VAL A 276 11.72 -1.67 4.17
C VAL A 276 10.76 -1.94 5.32
N ILE A 277 9.47 -1.89 5.06
CA ILE A 277 8.43 -2.22 6.04
C ILE A 277 7.86 -3.58 5.65
N TYR A 278 8.00 -4.54 6.55
CA TYR A 278 7.28 -5.79 6.51
C TYR A 278 5.90 -5.56 7.12
N ASN A 279 4.84 -5.82 6.35
CA ASN A 279 3.45 -5.70 6.77
C ASN A 279 2.81 -7.07 6.79
N TYR A 280 2.21 -7.44 7.91
CA TYR A 280 1.38 -8.62 8.08
C TYR A 280 -0.06 -8.17 8.33
N ILE A 281 -0.98 -8.61 7.47
CA ILE A 281 -2.39 -8.24 7.53
C ILE A 281 -3.19 -9.45 7.99
N ASP A 282 -3.98 -9.26 9.05
CA ASP A 282 -4.74 -10.35 9.65
C ASP A 282 -6.17 -10.42 9.11
N TYR A 283 -6.42 -11.39 8.23
CA TYR A 283 -7.70 -11.63 7.55
C TYR A 283 -8.18 -13.08 7.71
N GLN A 284 -7.91 -13.70 8.85
CA GLN A 284 -8.22 -15.11 9.16
C GLN A 284 -9.38 -15.71 8.32
N PRO A 285 -9.16 -16.83 7.59
CA PRO A 285 -7.94 -17.64 7.51
C PRO A 285 -6.96 -17.19 6.41
N LYS A 286 -7.23 -16.08 5.70
CA LYS A 286 -6.47 -15.64 4.51
C LYS A 286 -5.50 -14.49 4.81
N SER A 287 -4.92 -14.50 6.00
CA SER A 287 -3.90 -13.53 6.40
C SER A 287 -2.72 -13.59 5.43
N PHE A 288 -2.15 -12.44 5.12
CA PHE A 288 -1.07 -12.32 4.14
C PHE A 288 -0.08 -11.26 4.57
N PHE A 289 1.10 -11.26 3.95
CA PHE A 289 2.09 -10.24 4.20
C PHE A 289 2.60 -9.62 2.90
N TYR A 290 3.15 -8.42 3.01
CA TYR A 290 3.76 -7.69 1.91
C TYR A 290 4.88 -6.80 2.41
N LEU A 291 5.81 -6.46 1.53
CA LEU A 291 6.89 -5.53 1.79
C LEU A 291 6.59 -4.20 1.11
N THR A 292 6.91 -3.10 1.78
CA THR A 292 6.89 -1.78 1.16
C THR A 292 8.16 -1.01 1.45
N TRP A 293 8.54 -0.13 0.53
CA TRP A 293 9.66 0.77 0.74
C TRP A 293 9.48 2.04 -0.08
N TYR A 294 10.25 3.07 0.28
CA TYR A 294 10.31 4.30 -0.47
C TYR A 294 11.57 4.32 -1.35
N ASN A 295 11.40 4.56 -2.65
CA ASN A 295 12.48 4.86 -3.58
C ASN A 295 12.64 6.36 -3.71
N GLU A 296 13.54 6.93 -2.91
CA GLU A 296 13.80 8.39 -2.89
C GLU A 296 14.29 8.95 -4.23
N PRO A 297 15.26 8.34 -4.95
CA PRO A 297 15.69 8.84 -6.26
C PRO A 297 14.59 8.98 -7.31
N LYS A 298 13.54 8.15 -7.23
CA LYS A 298 12.42 8.12 -8.18
C LYS A 298 11.11 8.65 -7.60
N ASP A 299 11.15 9.12 -6.37
CA ASP A 299 10.01 9.54 -5.56
C ASP A 299 8.78 8.62 -5.68
N ALA A 300 9.00 7.33 -5.41
CA ALA A 300 7.96 6.30 -5.57
C ALA A 300 7.84 5.41 -4.33
N TYR A 301 6.59 5.12 -3.95
CA TYR A 301 6.26 4.12 -2.94
C TYR A 301 6.11 2.76 -3.62
N ILE A 302 6.93 1.78 -3.23
CA ILE A 302 6.96 0.45 -3.82
C ILE A 302 6.31 -0.55 -2.88
N GLN A 303 5.56 -1.49 -3.44
CA GLN A 303 4.93 -2.60 -2.74
C GLN A 303 5.25 -3.91 -3.46
N LEU A 304 5.63 -4.93 -2.69
CA LEU A 304 5.91 -6.28 -3.16
C LEU A 304 5.12 -7.29 -2.31
N ASN A 305 4.33 -8.13 -2.95
CA ASN A 305 3.63 -9.23 -2.29
C ASN A 305 3.70 -10.51 -3.13
N SER A 306 3.33 -11.64 -2.51
CA SER A 306 3.30 -12.95 -3.17
C SER A 306 2.04 -13.72 -2.81
N TRP A 307 1.59 -14.58 -3.73
CA TRP A 307 0.48 -15.51 -3.49
C TRP A 307 0.58 -16.72 -4.44
N GLY A 308 -0.38 -17.64 -4.33
CA GLY A 308 -0.49 -18.83 -5.18
C GLY A 308 -0.10 -20.10 -4.41
N ASP A 309 0.18 -21.17 -5.16
CA ASP A 309 0.35 -22.52 -4.59
C ASP A 309 1.56 -22.63 -3.66
N ARG A 310 2.54 -21.74 -3.82
CA ARG A 310 3.65 -21.56 -2.88
C ARG A 310 3.84 -20.08 -2.61
N VAL A 311 3.19 -19.59 -1.56
CA VAL A 311 3.44 -18.24 -1.01
C VAL A 311 4.89 -18.21 -0.55
N LEU A 312 5.63 -17.16 -0.91
CA LEU A 312 7.02 -17.01 -0.46
C LEU A 312 7.05 -16.88 1.05
N SER A 313 8.13 -17.35 1.70
CA SER A 313 8.40 -17.01 3.10
C SER A 313 8.85 -15.54 3.22
N LYS A 314 8.89 -15.00 4.45
CA LYS A 314 9.42 -13.65 4.71
C LYS A 314 10.82 -13.50 4.13
N GLU A 315 11.71 -14.46 4.39
CA GLU A 315 13.12 -14.46 3.97
C GLU A 315 13.24 -14.49 2.45
N GLN A 316 12.40 -15.29 1.78
CA GLN A 316 12.39 -15.36 0.32
C GLN A 316 11.91 -14.04 -0.30
N LEU A 317 10.86 -13.43 0.24
CA LEU A 317 10.36 -12.14 -0.25
C LEU A 317 11.39 -11.01 -0.01
N LEU A 318 12.12 -11.05 1.11
CA LEU A 318 13.21 -10.12 1.39
C LEU A 318 14.38 -10.27 0.43
N LYS A 319 14.68 -11.50 0.01
CA LYS A 319 15.69 -11.74 -1.03
C LYS A 319 15.27 -11.11 -2.36
N VAL A 320 14.01 -11.30 -2.77
CA VAL A 320 13.47 -10.65 -3.98
C VAL A 320 13.54 -9.13 -3.85
N ALA A 321 13.13 -8.57 -2.72
CA ALA A 321 13.22 -7.13 -2.48
C ALA A 321 14.67 -6.62 -2.56
N GLY A 322 15.64 -7.35 -2.00
CA GLY A 322 17.05 -6.98 -2.09
C GLY A 322 17.59 -6.99 -3.52
N GLU A 323 17.21 -7.97 -4.33
CA GLU A 323 17.54 -8.01 -5.76
C GLU A 323 16.95 -6.81 -6.52
N LEU A 324 15.68 -6.48 -6.26
CA LEU A 324 15.01 -5.33 -6.88
C LEU A 324 15.65 -4.01 -6.46
N ILE A 325 15.98 -3.84 -5.17
CA ILE A 325 16.62 -2.62 -4.63
C ILE A 325 18.01 -2.42 -5.24
N LYS A 326 18.80 -3.51 -5.36
CA LYS A 326 20.09 -3.47 -6.08
C LYS A 326 19.92 -3.10 -7.55
N GLY A 327 18.82 -3.53 -8.17
CA GLY A 327 18.44 -3.19 -9.54
C GLY A 327 17.95 -1.75 -9.74
N GLY A 328 17.89 -0.94 -8.68
CA GLY A 328 17.51 0.48 -8.75
C GLY A 328 16.05 0.77 -8.39
N LEU A 329 15.28 -0.24 -7.96
CA LEU A 329 13.95 -0.06 -7.38
C LEU A 329 14.00 0.35 -5.92
#